data_AF-A0A7R9YU48-F1
#
_entry.id   AF-A0A7R9YU48-F1
#
_cell.length_a   1.000
_cell.length_b   1.000
_cell.length_c   1.000
_cell.angle_alpha   90.00
_cell.angle_beta   90.00
_cell.angle_gamma   90.00
#
_symmetry.space_group_name_H-M   'P 1'
#
loop_
_entity.id
_entity.type
_entity.pdbx_description
1 polymer ?
#
loop_
_entity_poly.entity_id
_entity_poly.type
_entity_poly.pdbx_seq_one_letter_code
_entity_poly.pdbx_strand_id
1 'polypeptide(L)'
;LSMLALSLMLWAVRVHGAAVAASTFPDARCDSELSDSPYRLALVNRSYTPRGSLTCFNFFGVACEQPESQCCNADLDTLELPVPLSCRSAIVGLSFTGTEWGIAWSRAIVLERRQNLRLTGLSLKPASVNGASVCFELAEPCPTMDEFCWPQNSVCQFALFNSHPRDCCPIVAGRIP
;
A
#
# COMPACT_ATOMS: atom_id res chain seq x y z
N LEU A 1 71.19 -9.67 22.98
CA LEU A 1 70.03 -10.60 22.94
C LEU A 1 68.79 -9.74 23.19
N SER A 2 68.15 -9.08 22.23
CA SER A 2 67.33 -9.57 21.11
C SER A 2 66.27 -10.60 21.51
N MET A 3 65.04 -10.14 21.73
CA MET A 3 63.83 -10.79 21.20
C MET A 3 62.80 -9.71 20.86
N LEU A 4 62.51 -9.58 19.56
CA LEU A 4 61.45 -8.77 18.97
C LEU A 4 60.10 -9.45 19.22
N ALA A 5 59.14 -8.75 19.81
CA ALA A 5 57.75 -9.19 19.88
C ALA A 5 56.98 -8.64 18.68
N LEU A 6 56.70 -9.51 17.70
CA LEU A 6 55.69 -9.27 16.66
C LEU A 6 54.30 -9.28 17.32
N SER A 7 53.59 -8.16 17.29
CA SER A 7 52.19 -8.11 17.70
C SER A 7 51.29 -7.96 16.48
N LEU A 8 50.41 -8.95 16.32
CA LEU A 8 49.47 -9.12 15.22
C LEU A 8 48.49 -7.94 15.11
N MET A 9 48.42 -7.29 13.95
CA MET A 9 47.32 -6.41 13.61
C MET A 9 46.05 -7.25 13.34
N LEU A 10 45.12 -7.28 14.29
CA LEU A 10 43.76 -7.73 14.03
C LEU A 10 43.05 -6.68 13.17
N TRP A 11 42.80 -7.01 11.90
CA TRP A 11 41.89 -6.26 11.04
C TRP A 11 40.45 -6.61 11.44
N ALA A 12 39.79 -5.67 12.11
CA ALA A 12 38.34 -5.74 12.33
C ALA A 12 37.64 -5.57 10.97
N VAL A 13 37.16 -6.67 10.39
CA VAL A 13 36.27 -6.64 9.23
C VAL A 13 34.96 -5.98 9.68
N ARG A 14 34.73 -4.75 9.25
CA ARG A 14 33.41 -4.10 9.39
C ARG A 14 32.44 -4.80 8.46
N VAL A 15 31.62 -5.69 9.04
CA VAL A 15 30.41 -6.18 8.37
C VAL A 15 29.48 -4.99 8.25
N HIS A 16 29.36 -4.42 7.06
CA HIS A 16 28.32 -3.45 6.76
C HIS A 16 27.01 -4.23 6.72
N GLY A 17 26.24 -4.15 7.80
CA GLY A 17 24.86 -4.60 7.79
C GLY A 17 24.16 -3.90 6.64
N ALA A 18 23.72 -4.67 5.64
CA ALA A 18 22.89 -4.14 4.58
C ALA A 18 21.63 -3.58 5.24
N ALA A 19 21.44 -2.26 5.15
CA ALA A 19 20.16 -1.65 5.48
C ALA A 19 19.12 -2.35 4.60
N VAL A 20 18.14 -3.00 5.23
CA VAL A 20 16.94 -3.47 4.52
C VAL A 20 16.33 -2.24 3.89
N ALA A 21 16.32 -2.17 2.56
CA ALA A 21 15.72 -1.06 1.85
C ALA A 21 14.27 -0.92 2.34
N ALA A 22 13.97 0.22 2.99
CA ALA A 22 12.60 0.58 3.28
C ALA A 22 11.82 0.53 1.96
N SER A 23 10.66 -0.13 1.95
CA SER A 23 9.80 -0.22 0.78
C SER A 23 9.57 1.18 0.21
N THR A 24 9.93 1.41 -1.05
CA THR A 24 9.83 2.71 -1.73
C THR A 24 8.39 3.07 -2.13
N PHE A 25 7.41 2.26 -1.78
CA PHE A 25 6.01 2.54 -2.05
C PHE A 25 5.46 3.54 -1.03
N PRO A 26 4.70 4.56 -1.47
CA PRO A 26 4.29 4.80 -2.85
C PRO A 26 5.39 5.41 -3.73
N ASP A 27 5.36 5.12 -5.04
CA ASP A 27 6.42 5.56 -5.97
C ASP A 27 6.45 7.07 -6.21
N ALA A 28 5.30 7.72 -6.03
CA ALA A 28 5.23 9.17 -5.92
C ALA A 28 5.68 9.58 -4.52
N ARG A 29 6.33 10.75 -4.39
CA ARG A 29 6.62 11.34 -3.06
C ARG A 29 5.31 11.78 -2.43
N CYS A 30 4.61 10.84 -1.81
CA CYS A 30 3.38 11.13 -1.10
C CYS A 30 3.68 11.94 0.15
N ASP A 31 2.70 12.77 0.50
CA ASP A 31 2.61 13.22 1.87
C ASP A 31 2.46 11.99 2.78
N SER A 32 3.30 11.93 3.81
CA SER A 32 3.38 10.81 4.75
C SER A 32 2.64 11.08 6.06
N GLU A 33 2.18 12.31 6.27
CA GLU A 33 1.55 12.74 7.51
C GLU A 33 0.06 12.40 7.52
N LEU A 34 -0.32 11.38 8.28
CA LEU A 34 -1.69 10.86 8.31
C LEU A 34 -2.72 11.92 8.73
N SER A 35 -2.29 12.94 9.49
CA SER A 35 -3.14 14.04 9.94
C SER A 35 -3.59 14.99 8.82
N ASP A 36 -2.93 14.93 7.66
CA ASP A 36 -3.14 15.85 6.53
C ASP A 36 -4.27 15.40 5.61
N SER A 37 -4.64 14.13 5.65
CA SER A 37 -5.70 13.54 4.82
C SER A 37 -6.95 13.25 5.65
N PRO A 38 -8.16 13.53 5.15
CA PRO A 38 -9.39 13.21 5.84
C PRO A 38 -9.80 11.74 5.64
N TYR A 39 -9.14 11.00 4.75
CA TYR A 39 -9.57 9.66 4.37
C TYR A 39 -8.95 8.59 5.27
N ARG A 40 -9.76 7.61 5.65
CA ARG A 40 -9.34 6.40 6.39
C ARG A 40 -9.89 5.17 5.69
N LEU A 41 -9.13 4.09 5.71
CA LEU A 41 -9.53 2.80 5.15
C LEU A 41 -9.47 1.74 6.25
N ALA A 42 -10.61 1.13 6.55
CA ALA A 42 -10.69 0.08 7.58
C ALA A 42 -11.21 -1.23 7.00
N LEU A 43 -10.57 -2.33 7.39
CA LEU A 43 -11.06 -3.68 7.10
C LEU A 43 -12.43 -3.87 7.76
N VAL A 44 -13.43 -4.27 6.97
CA VAL A 44 -14.79 -4.50 7.50
C VAL A 44 -15.21 -5.96 7.41
N ASN A 45 -14.75 -6.68 6.40
CA ASN A 45 -15.09 -8.09 6.25
C ASN A 45 -13.95 -8.84 5.57
N ARG A 46 -13.76 -10.09 6.00
CA ARG A 46 -12.95 -11.07 5.32
C ARG A 46 -13.69 -12.41 5.37
N SER A 47 -13.90 -12.99 4.20
CA SER A 47 -14.43 -14.34 4.08
C SER A 47 -13.52 -15.18 3.19
N TYR A 48 -13.38 -16.44 3.53
CA TYR A 48 -12.59 -17.40 2.77
C TYR A 48 -13.51 -18.33 2.00
N THR A 49 -13.12 -18.66 0.78
CA THR A 49 -13.77 -19.68 -0.05
C THR A 49 -12.74 -20.75 -0.40
N PRO A 50 -13.17 -21.95 -0.87
CA PRO A 50 -12.22 -22.94 -1.38
C PRO A 50 -11.35 -22.45 -2.55
N ARG A 51 -11.71 -21.32 -3.17
CA ARG A 51 -11.00 -20.72 -4.31
C ARG A 51 -10.15 -19.51 -3.94
N GLY A 52 -10.21 -19.04 -2.68
CA GLY A 52 -9.42 -17.92 -2.18
C GLY A 52 -10.15 -17.08 -1.13
N SER A 53 -10.23 -15.76 -1.29
CA SER A 53 -10.88 -14.88 -0.31
C SER A 53 -11.62 -13.69 -0.92
N LEU A 54 -12.59 -13.17 -0.18
CA LEU A 54 -13.19 -11.86 -0.40
C LEU A 54 -12.84 -10.98 0.80
N THR A 55 -12.10 -9.91 0.56
CA THR A 55 -11.73 -8.94 1.60
C THR A 55 -12.26 -7.56 1.24
N CYS A 56 -13.06 -6.98 2.14
CA CYS A 56 -13.68 -5.68 1.96
C CYS A 56 -13.15 -4.65 2.96
N PHE A 57 -12.93 -3.44 2.46
CA PHE A 57 -12.58 -2.27 3.25
C PHE A 57 -13.65 -1.19 3.05
N ASN A 58 -13.92 -0.42 4.11
CA ASN A 58 -14.75 0.77 4.02
C ASN A 58 -13.87 2.01 4.13
N PHE A 59 -14.27 3.03 3.37
CA PHE A 59 -13.74 4.36 3.49
C PHE A 59 -14.52 5.15 4.55
N PHE A 60 -13.78 5.96 5.30
CA PHE A 60 -14.34 6.86 6.30
C PHE A 60 -13.67 8.23 6.21
N GLY A 61 -14.44 9.26 6.52
CA GLY A 61 -14.00 10.64 6.60
C GLY A 61 -13.78 11.04 8.05
N VAL A 62 -12.62 11.62 8.34
CA VAL A 62 -12.31 12.28 9.61
C VAL A 62 -11.96 13.74 9.35
N ALA A 63 -12.12 14.60 10.36
CA ALA A 63 -11.57 15.94 10.28
C ALA A 63 -10.03 15.87 10.20
N CYS A 64 -9.43 16.62 9.28
CA CYS A 64 -7.97 16.75 9.25
C CYS A 64 -7.51 17.60 10.44
N GLU A 65 -6.33 17.30 10.97
CA GLU A 65 -5.71 18.15 11.99
C GLU A 65 -4.95 19.32 11.36
N GLN A 66 -4.61 19.22 10.07
CA GLN A 66 -3.98 20.26 9.25
C GLN A 66 -4.92 20.74 8.12
N PRO A 67 -5.88 21.64 8.40
CA PRO A 67 -6.85 22.12 7.40
C PRO A 67 -6.22 22.79 6.17
N GLU A 68 -5.03 23.37 6.34
CA GLU A 68 -4.28 24.07 5.30
C GLU A 68 -3.46 23.11 4.41
N SER A 69 -3.36 21.83 4.77
CA SER A 69 -2.69 20.85 3.91
C SER A 69 -3.48 20.67 2.62
N GLN A 70 -2.76 20.57 1.51
CA GLN A 70 -3.35 20.28 0.20
C GLN A 70 -4.15 18.96 0.22
N CYS A 71 -3.78 18.04 1.10
CA CYS A 71 -4.44 16.75 1.25
C CYS A 71 -5.76 16.83 2.01
N CYS A 72 -6.01 17.89 2.77
CA CYS A 72 -7.20 17.95 3.61
C CYS A 72 -8.49 18.15 2.80
N ASN A 73 -8.39 18.93 1.73
CA ASN A 73 -9.52 19.28 0.87
C ASN A 73 -9.51 18.54 -0.47
N ALA A 74 -8.51 17.66 -0.67
CA ALA A 74 -8.38 16.85 -1.87
C ALA A 74 -9.55 15.85 -2.00
N ASP A 75 -9.96 15.60 -3.23
CA ASP A 75 -10.78 14.44 -3.55
C ASP A 75 -9.92 13.17 -3.53
N LEU A 76 -10.59 12.03 -3.47
CA LEU A 76 -10.01 10.72 -3.65
C LEU A 76 -10.46 10.17 -4.99
N ASP A 77 -9.56 10.22 -5.96
CA ASP A 77 -9.81 9.75 -7.33
C ASP A 77 -9.23 8.36 -7.57
N THR A 78 -8.02 8.10 -7.05
CA THR A 78 -7.33 6.83 -7.28
C THR A 78 -6.89 6.18 -5.99
N LEU A 79 -7.20 4.89 -5.83
CA LEU A 79 -6.60 3.99 -4.84
C LEU A 79 -5.56 3.13 -5.55
N GLU A 80 -4.35 3.06 -5.01
CA GLU A 80 -3.25 2.28 -5.55
C GLU A 80 -2.65 1.37 -4.48
N LEU A 81 -2.32 0.14 -4.83
CA LEU A 81 -1.60 -0.79 -3.95
C LEU A 81 -0.53 -1.56 -4.73
N PRO A 82 0.65 -1.81 -4.13
CA PRO A 82 1.70 -2.56 -4.77
C PRO A 82 1.42 -4.07 -4.64
N VAL A 83 1.59 -4.80 -5.73
CA VAL A 83 1.30 -6.24 -5.82
C VAL A 83 2.53 -6.95 -6.40
N PRO A 84 2.98 -8.09 -5.85
CA PRO A 84 4.06 -8.87 -6.44
C PRO A 84 3.69 -9.27 -7.88
N LEU A 85 4.66 -9.27 -8.81
CA LEU A 85 4.40 -9.65 -10.21
C LEU A 85 3.81 -11.07 -10.32
N SER A 86 4.17 -11.97 -9.40
CA SER A 86 3.62 -13.32 -9.31
C SER A 86 2.14 -13.36 -8.89
N CYS A 87 1.64 -12.34 -8.21
CA CYS A 87 0.27 -12.27 -7.70
C CYS A 87 -0.70 -11.54 -8.65
N ARG A 88 -0.24 -11.03 -9.80
CA ARG A 88 -1.09 -10.22 -10.70
C ARG A 88 -2.38 -10.92 -11.11
N SER A 89 -2.34 -12.24 -11.34
CA SER A 89 -3.51 -13.04 -11.73
C SER A 89 -4.39 -13.47 -10.56
N ALA A 90 -3.99 -13.20 -9.31
CA ALA A 90 -4.74 -13.59 -8.13
C ALA A 90 -6.03 -12.78 -7.97
N ILE A 91 -6.07 -11.52 -8.44
CA ILE A 91 -7.29 -10.73 -8.42
C ILE A 91 -8.25 -11.20 -9.52
N VAL A 92 -9.33 -11.83 -9.10
CA VAL A 92 -10.37 -12.37 -9.99
C VAL A 92 -11.63 -11.52 -10.01
N GLY A 93 -11.78 -10.65 -9.01
CA GLY A 93 -12.88 -9.70 -8.91
C GLY A 93 -12.50 -8.48 -8.09
N LEU A 94 -13.08 -7.35 -8.44
CA LEU A 94 -12.97 -6.11 -7.69
C LEU A 94 -14.33 -5.42 -7.74
N SER A 95 -14.83 -4.96 -6.59
CA SER A 95 -16.03 -4.14 -6.54
C SER A 95 -15.80 -2.87 -5.74
N PHE A 96 -16.38 -1.76 -6.21
CA PHE A 96 -16.45 -0.50 -5.50
C PHE A 96 -17.91 -0.15 -5.20
N THR A 97 -18.22 0.05 -3.92
CA THR A 97 -19.58 0.35 -3.42
C THR A 97 -20.63 -0.63 -4.00
N GLY A 98 -20.30 -1.92 -3.98
CA GLY A 98 -21.16 -3.01 -4.44
C GLY A 98 -21.25 -3.20 -5.96
N THR A 99 -20.56 -2.40 -6.76
CA THR A 99 -20.55 -2.52 -8.23
C THR A 99 -19.20 -3.04 -8.70
N GLU A 100 -19.19 -3.99 -9.64
CA GLU A 100 -17.95 -4.47 -10.26
C GLU A 100 -17.17 -3.29 -10.86
N TRP A 101 -15.85 -3.29 -10.64
CA TRP A 101 -15.01 -2.16 -10.99
C TRP A 101 -13.82 -2.59 -11.82
N GLY A 102 -13.51 -1.80 -12.86
CA GLY A 102 -12.36 -2.03 -13.72
C GLY A 102 -11.05 -1.79 -12.98
N ILE A 103 -10.05 -2.63 -13.26
CA ILE A 103 -8.70 -2.47 -12.72
C ILE A 103 -7.73 -1.97 -13.78
N ALA A 104 -6.80 -1.12 -13.36
CA ALA A 104 -5.65 -0.72 -14.15
C ALA A 104 -4.36 -1.16 -13.48
N TRP A 105 -3.31 -1.41 -14.26
CA TRP A 105 -1.99 -1.77 -13.75
C TRP A 105 -0.98 -0.70 -14.16
N SER A 106 -0.12 -0.29 -13.23
CA SER A 106 1.01 0.61 -13.52
C SER A 106 2.08 -0.11 -14.37
N ARG A 107 3.19 0.56 -14.70
CA ARG A 107 4.35 -0.15 -15.26
C ARG A 107 4.98 -1.03 -14.17
N ALA A 108 5.47 -2.21 -14.56
CA ALA A 108 6.17 -3.09 -13.64
C ALA A 108 7.48 -2.44 -13.14
N ILE A 109 7.75 -2.58 -11.85
CA ILE A 109 8.99 -2.14 -11.21
C ILE A 109 9.85 -3.38 -11.02
N VAL A 110 10.65 -3.66 -12.04
CA VAL A 110 11.36 -4.95 -12.20
C VAL A 110 12.31 -5.22 -11.04
N LEU A 111 13.02 -4.19 -10.55
CA LEU A 111 13.97 -4.32 -9.43
C LEU A 111 13.29 -4.77 -8.13
N GLU A 112 12.04 -4.35 -7.92
CA GLU A 112 11.25 -4.68 -6.73
C GLU A 112 10.29 -5.86 -6.97
N ARG A 113 10.29 -6.43 -8.18
CA ARG A 113 9.40 -7.52 -8.62
C ARG A 113 7.92 -7.28 -8.30
N ARG A 114 7.47 -6.03 -8.45
CA ARG A 114 6.07 -5.64 -8.21
C ARG A 114 5.49 -4.81 -9.35
N GLN A 115 4.18 -4.64 -9.30
CA GLN A 115 3.42 -3.73 -10.13
C GLN A 115 2.25 -3.20 -9.31
N ASN A 116 1.84 -1.96 -9.55
CA ASN A 116 0.80 -1.37 -8.73
C ASN A 116 -0.57 -1.57 -9.40
N LEU A 117 -1.50 -2.12 -8.63
CA LEU A 117 -2.90 -2.17 -8.97
C LEU A 117 -3.51 -0.79 -8.71
N ARG A 118 -4.30 -0.28 -9.66
CA ARG A 118 -4.93 1.04 -9.60
C ARG A 118 -6.44 0.92 -9.82
N LEU A 119 -7.18 1.53 -8.90
CA LEU A 119 -8.60 1.80 -9.01
C LEU A 119 -8.75 3.30 -9.20
N THR A 120 -9.10 3.73 -10.41
CA THR A 120 -9.21 5.17 -10.76
C THR A 120 -10.67 5.58 -10.88
N GLY A 121 -10.94 6.88 -10.85
CA GLY A 121 -12.29 7.42 -11.06
C GLY A 121 -13.23 7.20 -9.87
N LEU A 122 -12.69 7.10 -8.65
CA LEU A 122 -13.48 6.93 -7.43
C LEU A 122 -14.29 8.18 -7.10
N SER A 123 -13.77 9.37 -7.42
CA SER A 123 -14.43 10.67 -7.25
C SER A 123 -15.05 10.89 -5.86
N LEU A 124 -14.42 10.34 -4.82
CA LEU A 124 -14.88 10.47 -3.43
C LEU A 124 -14.45 11.83 -2.88
N LYS A 125 -15.32 12.44 -2.07
CA LYS A 125 -15.05 13.69 -1.37
C LYS A 125 -15.12 13.45 0.13
N PRO A 126 -14.46 14.27 0.97
CA PRO A 126 -14.45 14.03 2.42
C PRO A 126 -15.86 13.98 3.01
N ALA A 127 -16.78 14.80 2.48
CA ALA A 127 -18.18 14.86 2.91
C ALA A 127 -19.03 13.62 2.51
N SER A 128 -18.63 12.85 1.49
CA SER A 128 -19.44 11.76 0.93
C SER A 128 -18.73 10.40 0.94
N VAL A 129 -17.57 10.31 1.59
CA VAL A 129 -16.74 9.10 1.59
C VAL A 129 -17.30 8.00 2.51
N ASN A 130 -18.05 8.40 3.55
CA ASN A 130 -18.58 7.47 4.55
C ASN A 130 -19.55 6.47 3.93
N GLY A 131 -19.21 5.19 4.04
CA GLY A 131 -20.00 4.07 3.51
C GLY A 131 -19.61 3.62 2.11
N ALA A 132 -18.71 4.33 1.43
CA ALA A 132 -18.05 3.78 0.25
C ALA A 132 -17.18 2.60 0.65
N SER A 133 -17.10 1.58 -0.21
CA SER A 133 -16.37 0.35 0.07
C SER A 133 -15.60 -0.13 -1.13
N VAL A 134 -14.51 -0.86 -0.89
CA VAL A 134 -13.75 -1.58 -1.90
C VAL A 134 -13.60 -3.03 -1.45
N CYS A 135 -13.92 -3.98 -2.33
CA CYS A 135 -13.75 -5.40 -2.06
C CYS A 135 -12.86 -6.04 -3.13
N PHE A 136 -11.93 -6.86 -2.65
CA PHE A 136 -11.01 -7.64 -3.46
C PHE A 136 -11.42 -9.11 -3.38
N GLU A 137 -11.72 -9.70 -4.52
CA GLU A 137 -11.88 -11.14 -4.66
C GLU A 137 -10.57 -11.73 -5.20
N LEU A 138 -9.94 -12.55 -4.38
CA LEU A 138 -8.63 -13.11 -4.61
C LEU A 138 -8.70 -14.63 -4.73
N ALA A 139 -7.80 -15.17 -5.54
CA ALA A 139 -7.60 -16.59 -5.77
C ALA A 139 -6.09 -16.92 -5.85
N GLU A 140 -5.77 -18.19 -6.11
CA GLU A 140 -4.39 -18.60 -6.38
C GLU A 140 -3.75 -17.75 -7.50
N PRO A 141 -2.45 -17.38 -7.40
CA PRO A 141 -1.45 -17.89 -6.45
C PRO A 141 -1.35 -17.11 -5.12
N CYS A 142 -2.18 -16.09 -4.91
CA CYS A 142 -2.13 -15.23 -3.73
C CYS A 142 -3.55 -15.03 -3.18
N PRO A 143 -4.14 -16.09 -2.59
CA PRO A 143 -5.56 -16.14 -2.24
C PRO A 143 -5.97 -15.19 -1.13
N THR A 144 -5.02 -14.59 -0.40
CA THR A 144 -5.28 -13.65 0.69
C THR A 144 -4.70 -12.27 0.43
N MET A 145 -5.25 -11.24 1.07
CA MET A 145 -4.71 -9.88 0.96
C MET A 145 -3.26 -9.79 1.45
N ASP A 146 -2.87 -10.57 2.48
CA ASP A 146 -1.51 -10.59 3.01
C ASP A 146 -0.48 -11.12 2.01
N GLU A 147 -0.88 -12.08 1.19
CA GLU A 147 -0.06 -12.61 0.09
C GLU A 147 -0.13 -11.72 -1.15
N PHE A 148 -1.27 -11.09 -1.39
CA PHE A 148 -1.50 -10.25 -2.56
C PHE A 148 -0.76 -8.90 -2.48
N CYS A 149 -0.65 -8.33 -1.29
CA CYS A 149 0.02 -7.06 -1.08
C CYS A 149 1.55 -7.20 -1.04
N TRP A 150 2.23 -6.17 -1.52
CA TRP A 150 3.66 -6.02 -1.38
C TRP A 150 4.02 -4.93 -0.35
N PRO A 151 5.08 -5.10 0.44
CA PRO A 151 5.74 -6.36 0.71
C PRO A 151 4.79 -7.34 1.43
N GLN A 152 5.03 -8.64 1.28
CA GLN A 152 4.24 -9.68 1.96
C GLN A 152 4.62 -9.77 3.45
N ASN A 153 4.28 -8.74 4.22
CA ASN A 153 4.60 -8.59 5.64
C ASN A 153 3.36 -8.38 6.53
N SER A 154 2.19 -8.84 6.06
CA SER A 154 0.88 -8.67 6.71
C SER A 154 0.42 -7.22 6.86
N VAL A 155 1.02 -6.30 6.08
CA VAL A 155 0.58 -4.91 6.01
C VAL A 155 0.36 -4.53 4.55
N CYS A 156 -0.92 -4.42 4.17
CA CYS A 156 -1.28 -3.85 2.87
C CYS A 156 -1.14 -2.33 2.90
N GLN A 157 -0.22 -1.82 2.09
CA GLN A 157 -0.06 -0.40 1.88
C GLN A 157 -0.98 0.07 0.75
N PHE A 158 -1.61 1.22 0.95
CA PHE A 158 -2.44 1.87 -0.05
C PHE A 158 -1.98 3.31 -0.21
N ALA A 159 -1.96 3.79 -1.46
CA ALA A 159 -1.72 5.17 -1.81
C ALA A 159 -2.99 5.76 -2.42
N LEU A 160 -3.27 7.01 -2.08
CA LEU A 160 -4.39 7.74 -2.63
C LEU A 160 -3.92 8.91 -3.46
N PHE A 161 -4.60 9.16 -4.57
CA PHE A 161 -4.33 10.32 -5.40
C PHE A 161 -5.60 11.13 -5.60
N ASN A 162 -5.43 12.44 -5.56
CA ASN A 162 -6.47 13.39 -5.96
C ASN A 162 -6.60 13.44 -7.49
N SER A 163 -7.71 13.98 -8.00
CA SER A 163 -7.92 14.06 -9.45
C SER A 163 -7.01 15.12 -10.10
N HIS A 164 -6.70 16.19 -9.38
CA HIS A 164 -5.85 17.28 -9.84
C HIS A 164 -5.11 17.95 -8.68
N PRO A 165 -3.76 18.09 -8.72
CA PRO A 165 -2.86 17.78 -9.83
C PRO A 165 -2.38 16.30 -9.88
N ARG A 166 -3.05 15.37 -9.18
CA ARG A 166 -2.59 13.99 -8.90
C ARG A 166 -1.49 13.92 -7.86
N ASP A 167 -1.61 14.76 -6.84
CA ASP A 167 -0.83 14.64 -5.62
C ASP A 167 -1.27 13.41 -4.86
N CYS A 168 -0.29 12.76 -4.24
CA CYS A 168 -0.51 11.60 -3.42
C CYS A 168 -0.65 12.00 -1.95
N CYS A 169 -1.78 11.63 -1.35
CA CYS A 169 -2.11 11.93 0.02
C CYS A 169 -2.12 10.65 0.88
N PRO A 170 -1.76 10.77 2.17
CA PRO A 170 -1.63 9.63 3.05
C PRO A 170 -3.01 9.02 3.36
N ILE A 171 -3.04 7.71 3.60
CA ILE A 171 -4.17 7.04 4.23
C ILE A 171 -3.68 6.08 5.30
N VAL A 172 -4.42 6.03 6.40
CA VAL A 172 -4.32 4.89 7.31
C VAL A 172 -5.07 3.74 6.66
N ALA A 173 -4.34 2.79 6.11
CA ALA A 173 -4.84 1.45 5.92
C ALA A 173 -4.59 0.68 7.21
N GLY A 174 -5.65 0.16 7.84
CA GLY A 174 -5.49 -0.70 9.02
C GLY A 174 -4.54 -1.85 8.71
N ARG A 175 -3.69 -2.24 9.68
CA ARG A 175 -3.05 -3.56 9.61
C ARG A 175 -4.16 -4.57 9.40
N ILE A 176 -3.98 -5.43 8.41
CA ILE A 176 -4.77 -6.64 8.31
C ILE A 176 -4.32 -7.51 9.50
N PRO A 177 -5.18 -7.75 10.50
CA PRO A 177 -4.88 -8.74 11.51
C PRO A 177 -4.96 -10.16 10.93
#